data_AF-A0A514BWR5-F1
#
_entry.id   AF-A0A514BWR5-F1
#
_cell.length_a   1.000
_cell.length_b   1.000
_cell.length_c   1.000
_cell.angle_alpha   90.00
_cell.angle_beta   90.00
_cell.angle_gamma   90.00
#
_symmetry.space_group_name_H-M   'P 1'
#
loop_
_entity.id
_entity.type
_entity.pdbx_description
1 polymer ?
#
loop_
_entity_poly.entity_id
_entity_poly.type
_entity_poly.pdbx_seq_one_letter_code
_entity_poly.pdbx_strand_id
1 'polypeptide(L)'
;MLSCPLKLALLALLIVQIAPIARAQDSVVVQAENVRYDYAQVLRVTPVYQTLTATRVEEECDPPIEEGDSRLSRMVGAVRDALSRDRDKGEEVPAPVECRPVQVEREFQRPIAYDVDYLYKGAKYRSRLTEDPGNRLRIRVSITPVVPVRSGE
;
A
#
# COMPACT_ATOMS: atom_id res chain seq x y z
N MET A 1 -69.28 -44.32 46.43
CA MET A 1 -68.83 -44.69 45.07
C MET A 1 -68.73 -43.43 44.20
N LEU A 2 -67.74 -42.55 44.38
CA LEU A 2 -67.59 -41.35 43.50
C LEU A 2 -66.14 -40.81 43.39
N SER A 3 -65.13 -41.65 43.61
CA SER A 3 -63.71 -41.21 43.73
C SER A 3 -62.76 -41.84 42.70
N CYS A 4 -63.27 -42.69 41.80
CA CYS A 4 -62.48 -43.39 40.80
C CYS A 4 -62.20 -42.56 39.52
N PRO A 5 -63.16 -41.83 38.92
CA PRO A 5 -62.91 -41.18 37.63
C PRO A 5 -62.00 -39.96 37.73
N LEU A 6 -62.00 -39.27 38.89
CA LEU A 6 -61.16 -38.10 39.14
C LEU A 6 -59.67 -38.47 39.27
N LYS A 7 -59.36 -39.64 39.86
CA LYS A 7 -57.98 -40.13 40.00
C LYS A 7 -57.40 -40.61 38.66
N LEU A 8 -58.23 -41.22 37.82
CA LEU A 8 -57.87 -41.60 36.44
C LEU A 8 -57.62 -40.37 35.55
N ALA A 9 -58.45 -39.33 35.67
CA ALA A 9 -58.25 -38.07 34.96
C ALA A 9 -56.97 -37.33 35.41
N LEU A 10 -56.64 -37.34 36.70
CA LEU A 10 -55.41 -36.72 37.21
C LEU A 10 -54.14 -37.43 36.73
N LEU A 11 -54.17 -38.76 36.63
CA LEU A 11 -53.07 -39.57 36.12
C LEU A 11 -52.86 -39.36 34.61
N ALA A 12 -53.92 -39.24 33.84
CA ALA A 12 -53.83 -38.91 32.41
C ALA A 12 -53.24 -37.51 32.17
N LEU A 13 -53.58 -36.53 33.02
CA LEU A 13 -53.05 -35.16 32.91
C LEU A 13 -51.55 -35.08 33.24
N LEU A 14 -51.04 -35.97 34.10
CA LEU A 14 -49.63 -36.03 34.48
C LEU A 14 -48.74 -36.65 33.39
N ILE A 15 -49.30 -37.52 32.55
CA ILE A 15 -48.55 -38.19 31.45
C ILE A 15 -48.35 -37.25 30.25
N VAL A 16 -49.25 -36.26 30.04
CA VAL A 16 -49.18 -35.29 28.93
C VAL A 16 -48.01 -34.30 29.08
N GLN A 17 -47.42 -34.15 30.27
CA GLN A 17 -46.32 -33.21 30.52
C GLN A 17 -44.94 -33.73 30.10
N ILE A 18 -44.82 -34.98 29.64
CA ILE A 18 -43.55 -35.56 29.16
C ILE A 18 -43.52 -35.55 27.62
N ALA A 19 -44.01 -34.48 27.00
CA ALA A 19 -43.80 -34.29 25.58
C ALA A 19 -42.30 -34.11 25.33
N PRO A 20 -41.63 -35.00 24.57
CA PRO A 20 -40.26 -34.75 24.17
C PRO A 20 -40.28 -33.52 23.27
N ILE A 21 -39.72 -32.41 23.76
CA ILE A 21 -39.43 -31.26 22.91
C ILE A 21 -38.53 -31.78 21.80
N ALA A 22 -39.08 -31.90 20.59
CA ALA A 22 -38.32 -32.24 19.40
C ALA A 22 -37.27 -31.13 19.21
N ARG A 23 -36.05 -31.39 19.68
CA ARG A 23 -34.89 -30.55 19.43
C ARG A 23 -34.50 -30.81 17.98
N ALA A 24 -35.05 -30.03 17.06
CA ALA A 24 -34.43 -29.86 15.75
C ALA A 24 -33.02 -29.29 16.02
N GLN A 25 -32.03 -30.18 16.10
CA GLN A 25 -30.63 -29.80 16.20
C GLN A 25 -30.24 -29.25 14.84
N ASP A 26 -30.60 -27.99 14.59
CA ASP A 26 -29.99 -27.20 13.52
C ASP A 26 -28.59 -26.83 14.01
N SER A 27 -27.72 -27.85 14.09
CA SER A 27 -26.33 -27.65 14.41
C SER A 27 -25.70 -27.06 13.16
N VAL A 28 -25.69 -25.74 13.07
CA VAL A 28 -24.79 -25.05 12.16
C VAL A 28 -23.39 -25.41 12.64
N VAL A 29 -22.82 -26.47 12.08
CA VAL A 29 -21.43 -26.84 12.29
C VAL A 29 -20.63 -25.73 11.64
N VAL A 30 -20.27 -24.72 12.43
CA VAL A 30 -19.22 -23.78 12.05
C VAL A 30 -17.96 -24.63 11.92
N GLN A 31 -17.69 -25.11 10.70
CA GLN A 31 -16.46 -25.83 10.43
C GLN A 31 -15.33 -24.85 10.74
N ALA A 32 -14.63 -25.07 11.86
CA ALA A 32 -13.39 -24.37 12.12
C ALA A 32 -12.49 -24.63 10.91
N GLU A 33 -12.19 -23.59 10.13
CA GLU A 33 -11.36 -23.75 8.94
C GLU A 33 -10.05 -24.41 9.37
N ASN A 34 -9.72 -25.56 8.77
CA ASN A 34 -8.45 -26.22 8.98
C ASN A 34 -7.35 -25.39 8.31
N VAL A 35 -6.85 -24.42 9.06
CA VAL A 35 -5.89 -23.43 8.57
C VAL A 35 -4.53 -23.75 9.12
N ARG A 36 -3.57 -23.90 8.20
CA ARG A 36 -2.16 -24.06 8.54
C ARG A 36 -1.35 -22.90 7.96
N TYR A 37 -0.44 -22.38 8.77
CA TYR A 37 0.59 -21.48 8.27
C TYR A 37 1.78 -22.29 7.76
N ASP A 38 2.28 -21.92 6.59
CA ASP A 38 3.45 -22.52 5.98
C ASP A 38 4.32 -21.42 5.33
N TYR A 39 5.48 -21.80 4.80
CA TYR A 39 6.37 -20.88 4.09
C TYR A 39 6.52 -21.32 2.63
N ALA A 40 6.33 -20.35 1.73
CA ALA A 40 6.62 -20.50 0.32
C ALA A 40 7.98 -19.88 -0.04
N GLN A 41 8.61 -20.43 -1.08
CA GLN A 41 9.83 -19.88 -1.65
C GLN A 41 9.44 -18.72 -2.57
N VAL A 42 10.00 -17.52 -2.33
CA VAL A 42 9.79 -16.39 -3.24
C VAL A 42 10.67 -16.56 -4.47
N LEU A 43 10.09 -16.36 -5.65
CA LEU A 43 10.77 -16.46 -6.94
C LEU A 43 11.08 -15.07 -7.52
N ARG A 44 10.15 -14.12 -7.42
CA ARG A 44 10.29 -12.76 -7.95
C ARG A 44 9.45 -11.79 -7.14
N VAL A 45 10.00 -10.60 -6.89
CA VAL A 45 9.31 -9.46 -6.30
C VAL A 45 9.36 -8.31 -7.30
N THR A 46 8.19 -7.80 -7.72
CA THR A 46 8.08 -6.68 -8.66
C THR A 46 7.37 -5.52 -7.96
N PRO A 47 8.05 -4.38 -7.70
CA PRO A 47 7.39 -3.22 -7.11
C PRO A 47 6.39 -2.60 -8.09
N VAL A 48 5.23 -2.24 -7.58
CA VAL A 48 4.18 -1.51 -8.29
C VAL A 48 4.25 -0.06 -7.88
N TYR A 49 4.68 0.81 -8.81
CA TYR A 49 4.81 2.24 -8.56
C TYR A 49 3.52 3.00 -8.88
N GLN A 50 3.27 4.06 -8.12
CA GLN A 50 2.26 5.07 -8.41
C GLN A 50 2.97 6.39 -8.75
N THR A 51 2.66 6.95 -9.92
CA THR A 51 3.06 8.32 -10.27
C THR A 51 2.14 9.31 -9.57
N LEU A 52 2.73 10.21 -8.79
CA LEU A 52 2.08 11.30 -8.12
C LEU A 52 2.61 12.60 -8.70
N THR A 53 1.72 13.55 -8.93
CA THR A 53 2.13 14.86 -9.41
C THR A 53 2.06 15.86 -8.28
N ALA A 54 3.15 16.59 -8.03
CA ALA A 54 3.22 17.58 -6.97
C ALA A 54 3.89 18.86 -7.46
N THR A 55 3.30 20.00 -7.11
CA THR A 55 3.83 21.32 -7.42
C THR A 55 4.84 21.74 -6.37
N ARG A 56 6.10 21.94 -6.76
CA ARG A 56 7.16 22.48 -5.88
C ARG A 56 7.48 23.90 -6.33
N VAL A 57 7.67 24.82 -5.38
CA VAL A 57 8.18 26.16 -5.68
C VAL A 57 9.70 26.05 -5.85
N GLU A 58 10.20 26.39 -7.03
CA GLU A 58 11.63 26.56 -7.33
C GLU A 58 11.92 28.01 -7.72
N GLU A 59 13.09 28.50 -7.35
CA GLU A 59 13.55 29.83 -7.76
C GLU A 59 14.17 29.71 -9.16
N GLU A 60 13.54 30.34 -10.14
CA GLU A 60 14.11 30.51 -11.47
C GLU A 60 14.78 31.88 -11.54
N CYS A 61 16.09 31.88 -11.76
CA CYS A 61 16.90 33.09 -11.82
C CYS A 61 17.31 33.35 -13.27
N ASP A 62 17.00 34.55 -13.77
CA ASP A 62 17.39 34.93 -15.12
C ASP A 62 18.91 35.27 -15.13
N PRO A 63 19.69 34.81 -16.13
CA PRO A 63 21.09 35.16 -16.22
C PRO A 63 21.24 36.68 -16.42
N PRO A 64 22.30 37.31 -15.86
CA PRO A 64 22.53 38.74 -16.05
C PRO A 64 22.62 39.06 -17.54
N ILE A 65 21.95 40.13 -17.95
CA ILE A 65 22.03 40.64 -19.32
C ILE A 65 23.44 41.19 -19.51
N GLU A 66 24.30 40.44 -20.19
CA GLU A 66 25.60 40.92 -20.65
C GLU A 66 25.35 41.98 -21.74
N GLU A 67 25.27 43.25 -21.36
CA GLU A 67 25.25 44.36 -22.32
C GLU A 67 26.53 44.28 -23.18
N GLY A 68 26.34 44.20 -24.50
CA GLY A 68 27.41 43.94 -25.44
C GLY A 68 28.58 44.92 -25.32
N ASP A 69 29.68 44.43 -24.77
CA ASP A 69 30.92 45.18 -24.63
C ASP A 69 31.50 45.56 -26.00
N SER A 70 31.24 46.79 -26.43
CA SER A 70 31.95 47.39 -27.55
C SER A 70 33.44 47.46 -27.23
N ARG A 71 34.30 47.13 -28.20
CA ARG A 71 35.78 47.07 -28.06
C ARG A 71 36.42 48.32 -27.41
N LEU A 72 35.77 49.47 -27.57
CA LEU A 72 36.14 50.73 -26.92
C LEU A 72 35.97 50.71 -25.39
N SER A 73 34.94 50.05 -24.86
CA SER A 73 34.66 49.96 -23.42
C SER A 73 35.80 49.24 -22.67
N ARG A 74 36.31 48.15 -23.25
CA ARG A 74 37.43 47.37 -22.68
C ARG A 74 38.75 48.16 -22.65
N MET A 75 38.99 49.00 -23.65
CA MET A 75 40.17 49.87 -23.69
C MET A 75 40.13 50.92 -22.58
N VAL A 76 38.95 51.49 -22.30
CA VAL A 76 38.76 52.50 -21.25
C VAL A 76 38.91 51.88 -19.86
N GLY A 77 38.43 50.65 -19.65
CA GLY A 77 38.63 49.91 -18.40
C GLY A 77 40.11 49.67 -18.09
N ALA A 78 40.89 49.20 -19.07
CA ALA A 78 42.31 48.89 -18.89
C ALA A 78 43.17 50.11 -18.53
N VAL A 79 42.88 51.28 -19.12
CA VAL A 79 43.62 52.52 -18.81
C VAL A 79 43.26 53.04 -17.43
N ARG A 80 41.99 52.92 -17.01
CA ARG A 80 41.53 53.34 -15.68
C ARG A 80 42.14 52.48 -14.57
N ASP A 81 42.28 51.17 -14.81
CA ASP A 81 42.89 50.22 -13.87
C ASP A 81 44.39 50.48 -13.67
N ALA A 82 45.12 50.77 -14.77
CA ALA A 82 46.54 51.10 -14.70
C ALA A 82 46.85 52.38 -13.89
N LEU A 83 45.90 53.32 -13.84
CA LEU A 83 46.05 54.60 -13.13
C LEU A 83 45.58 54.53 -11.67
N SER A 84 44.79 53.54 -11.30
CA SER A 84 44.09 53.48 -10.01
C SER A 84 44.68 52.44 -9.03
N ARG A 85 45.90 51.94 -9.31
CA ARG A 85 46.57 50.81 -8.64
C ARG A 85 46.82 50.91 -7.12
N ASP A 86 46.38 51.96 -6.46
CA ASP A 86 46.56 52.18 -5.01
C ASP A 86 45.25 52.35 -4.21
N ARG A 87 44.06 52.25 -4.83
CA ARG A 87 42.78 52.28 -4.09
C ARG A 87 41.79 51.26 -4.64
N ASP A 88 41.35 50.39 -3.74
CA ASP A 88 40.24 49.46 -3.90
C ASP A 88 40.38 48.41 -5.01
N LYS A 89 40.88 47.22 -4.62
CA LYS A 89 40.33 45.98 -5.19
C LYS A 89 38.89 45.85 -4.70
N GLY A 90 38.00 46.63 -5.31
CA GLY A 90 36.57 46.41 -5.16
C GLY A 90 36.26 45.06 -5.79
N GLU A 91 35.87 44.11 -4.95
CA GLU A 91 35.19 42.89 -5.38
C GLU A 91 34.12 43.31 -6.40
N GLU A 92 34.21 42.81 -7.64
CA GLU A 92 33.22 43.07 -8.68
C GLU A 92 31.94 42.37 -8.21
N VAL A 93 31.07 43.10 -7.51
CA VAL A 93 29.83 42.54 -6.96
C VAL A 93 28.99 42.11 -8.16
N PRO A 94 28.71 40.80 -8.32
CA PRO A 94 27.88 40.35 -9.44
C PRO A 94 26.55 41.09 -9.38
N ALA A 95 26.09 41.57 -10.53
CA ALA A 95 24.81 42.26 -10.65
C ALA A 95 23.71 41.45 -9.95
N PRO A 96 22.77 42.09 -9.23
CA PRO A 96 21.73 41.38 -8.52
C PRO A 96 20.94 40.52 -9.52
N VAL A 97 21.03 39.21 -9.34
CA VAL A 97 20.29 38.24 -10.14
C VAL A 97 18.83 38.29 -9.71
N GLU A 98 17.93 38.63 -10.63
CA GLU A 98 16.50 38.63 -10.37
C GLU A 98 16.00 37.17 -10.40
N CYS A 99 15.59 36.67 -9.24
CA CYS A 99 15.01 35.34 -9.08
C CYS A 99 13.51 35.46 -8.82
N ARG A 100 12.72 34.61 -9.46
CA ARG A 100 11.28 34.53 -9.28
C ARG A 100 10.86 33.13 -8.79
N PRO A 101 9.91 33.02 -7.84
CA PRO A 101 9.37 31.74 -7.44
C PRO A 101 8.46 31.19 -8.54
N VAL A 102 8.86 30.09 -9.16
CA VAL A 102 8.09 29.37 -10.19
C VAL A 102 7.55 28.08 -9.60
N GLN A 103 6.26 27.82 -9.83
CA GLN A 103 5.63 26.56 -9.49
C GLN A 103 5.98 25.51 -10.55
N VAL A 104 6.90 24.61 -10.24
CA VAL A 104 7.27 23.50 -11.13
C VAL A 104 6.48 22.24 -10.76
N GLU A 105 5.83 21.66 -11.75
CA GLU A 105 5.14 20.38 -11.60
C GLU A 105 6.16 19.25 -11.71
N ARG A 106 6.27 18.43 -10.65
CA ARG A 106 7.19 17.29 -10.61
C ARG A 106 6.42 15.99 -10.44
N GLU A 107 6.79 14.99 -11.22
CA GLU A 107 6.30 13.62 -11.07
C GLU A 107 7.16 12.85 -10.06
N PHE A 108 6.50 12.26 -9.06
CA PHE A 108 7.10 11.44 -8.02
C PHE A 108 6.57 10.02 -8.14
N GLN A 109 7.46 9.03 -8.18
CA GLN A 109 7.07 7.63 -8.20
C GLN A 109 7.29 7.02 -6.81
N ARG A 110 6.23 6.46 -6.22
CA ARG A 110 6.33 5.71 -4.94
C ARG A 110 5.84 4.27 -5.12
N PRO A 111 6.54 3.26 -4.56
CA PRO A 111 6.00 1.90 -4.50
C PRO A 111 4.75 1.88 -3.62
N ILE A 112 3.64 1.35 -4.14
CA ILE A 112 2.38 1.18 -3.41
C ILE A 112 2.09 -0.29 -3.06
N ALA A 113 2.69 -1.21 -3.80
CA ALA A 113 2.52 -2.65 -3.61
C ALA A 113 3.68 -3.42 -4.23
N TYR A 114 3.72 -4.72 -3.96
CA TYR A 114 4.67 -5.67 -4.51
C TYR A 114 3.90 -6.84 -5.12
N ASP A 115 4.09 -7.07 -6.42
CA ASP A 115 3.63 -8.27 -7.10
C ASP A 115 4.67 -9.38 -6.88
N VAL A 116 4.27 -10.40 -6.13
CA VAL A 116 5.14 -11.46 -5.63
C VAL A 116 4.78 -12.78 -6.29
N ASP A 117 5.73 -13.33 -7.04
CA ASP A 117 5.67 -14.69 -7.55
C ASP A 117 6.32 -15.64 -6.55
N TYR A 118 5.59 -16.67 -6.11
CA TYR A 118 6.08 -17.64 -5.14
C TYR A 118 5.74 -19.07 -5.53
N LEU A 119 6.56 -20.00 -5.04
CA LEU A 119 6.41 -21.43 -5.26
C LEU A 119 5.98 -22.09 -3.95
N TYR A 120 4.87 -22.82 -4.00
CA TYR A 120 4.41 -23.65 -2.89
C TYR A 120 4.07 -25.06 -3.40
N LYS A 121 4.71 -26.08 -2.82
CA LYS A 121 4.51 -27.50 -3.17
C LYS A 121 4.55 -27.78 -4.69
N GLY A 122 5.43 -27.08 -5.42
CA GLY A 122 5.62 -27.24 -6.86
C GLY A 122 4.67 -26.40 -7.74
N ALA A 123 3.64 -25.77 -7.17
CA ALA A 123 2.76 -24.86 -7.87
C ALA A 123 3.22 -23.40 -7.71
N LYS A 124 3.16 -22.64 -8.81
CA LYS A 124 3.48 -21.21 -8.84
C LYS A 124 2.21 -20.39 -8.61
N TYR A 125 2.33 -19.37 -7.77
CA TYR A 125 1.26 -18.45 -7.44
C TYR A 125 1.77 -17.02 -7.53
N ARG A 126 0.85 -16.07 -7.75
CA ARG A 126 1.13 -14.63 -7.72
C ARG A 126 0.17 -13.96 -6.75
N SER A 127 0.70 -13.13 -5.87
CA SER A 127 -0.08 -12.31 -4.93
C SER A 127 0.46 -10.90 -4.89
N ARG A 128 -0.41 -9.93 -4.58
CA ARG A 128 -0.03 -8.53 -4.38
C ARG A 128 0.03 -8.23 -2.89
N LEU A 129 1.18 -7.75 -2.41
CA LEU A 129 1.43 -7.44 -1.00
C LEU A 129 1.69 -5.93 -0.81
N THR A 130 1.41 -5.40 0.37
CA THR A 130 1.71 -4.00 0.72
C THR A 130 3.18 -3.80 1.06
N GLU A 131 3.84 -4.84 1.57
CA GLU A 131 5.22 -4.84 2.03
C GLU A 131 6.05 -5.88 1.27
N ASP A 132 7.36 -5.67 1.22
CA ASP A 132 8.30 -6.60 0.60
C ASP A 132 8.43 -7.88 1.45
N PRO A 133 8.09 -9.07 0.91
CA PRO A 133 8.18 -10.32 1.67
C PRO A 133 9.62 -10.87 1.80
N GLY A 134 10.59 -10.33 1.06
CA GLY A 134 11.94 -10.89 0.97
C GLY A 134 11.98 -12.28 0.33
N ASN A 135 12.80 -13.19 0.87
CA ASN A 135 13.09 -14.49 0.24
C ASN A 135 12.07 -15.60 0.57
N ARG A 136 11.24 -15.44 1.61
CA ARG A 136 10.29 -16.45 2.07
C ARG A 136 8.98 -15.80 2.45
N LEU A 137 7.89 -16.27 1.85
CA LEU A 137 6.56 -15.74 2.10
C LEU A 137 5.81 -16.64 3.09
N ARG A 138 5.32 -16.06 4.19
CA ARG A 138 4.42 -16.77 5.11
C ARG A 138 3.02 -16.81 4.49
N ILE A 139 2.51 -18.02 4.24
CA ILE A 139 1.22 -18.24 3.60
C ILE A 139 0.21 -18.88 4.56
N ARG A 140 -1.08 -18.59 4.36
CA ARG A 140 -2.21 -19.22 5.05
C ARG A 140 -2.84 -20.25 4.11
N VAL A 141 -2.72 -21.53 4.45
CA VAL A 141 -3.25 -22.64 3.67
C VAL A 141 -4.53 -23.14 4.33
N SER A 142 -5.65 -23.05 3.62
CA SER A 142 -6.91 -23.71 3.99
C SER A 142 -7.00 -25.05 3.27
N ILE A 143 -7.35 -26.10 4.02
CA ILE A 143 -7.51 -27.44 3.46
C ILE A 143 -8.98 -27.82 3.57
N THR A 144 -9.61 -28.08 2.43
CA THR A 144 -11.01 -28.49 2.34
C THR A 144 -11.08 -29.85 1.64
N PRO A 145 -11.67 -30.88 2.27
CA PRO A 145 -11.80 -32.20 1.66
C PRO A 145 -12.80 -32.14 0.49
N VAL A 146 -12.52 -32.92 -0.56
CA VAL A 146 -13.45 -33.11 -1.68
C VAL A 146 -14.36 -34.29 -1.35
N VAL A 147 -15.67 -34.04 -1.25
CA VAL A 147 -16.67 -35.10 -1.12
C VAL A 147 -17.14 -35.54 -2.51
N PRO A 148 -17.07 -36.84 -2.86
CA PRO A 148 -17.59 -37.31 -4.14
C PRO A 148 -19.11 -37.13 -4.15
N VAL A 149 -19.63 -36.45 -5.17
CA VAL A 149 -21.06 -36.42 -5.43
C VAL A 149 -21.45 -37.83 -5.89
N ARG A 150 -22.30 -38.53 -5.13
CA ARG A 150 -22.88 -39.80 -5.58
C ARG A 150 -23.76 -39.49 -6.78
N SER A 151 -23.28 -39.78 -7.98
CA SER A 151 -24.12 -39.88 -9.17
C SER A 151 -25.09 -41.02 -8.91
N GLY A 152 -26.38 -40.71 -8.76
CA GLY A 152 -27.43 -41.73 -8.71
C GLY A 152 -27.45 -42.51 -10.03
N GLU A 153 -27.81 -43.79 -9.92
CA GLU A 153 -28.07 -44.77 -10.98
C GLU A 153 -28.70 -44.22 -12.26
#